data_AF-A0A0M3WSB0-F1
#
_entry.id   AF-A0A0M3WSB0-F1
#
_cell.length_a   1.000
_cell.length_b   1.000
_cell.length_c   1.000
_cell.angle_alpha   90.00
_cell.angle_beta   90.00
_cell.angle_gamma   90.00
#
_symmetry.space_group_name_H-M   'P 1'
#
loop_
_entity.id
_entity.type
_entity.pdbx_description
1 polymer ?
#
loop_
_entity_poly.entity_id
_entity_poly.type
_entity_poly.pdbx_seq_one_letter_code
_entity_poly.pdbx_strand_id
1 'polypeptide(L)'
;RMMWKWTRAKHNAITSQRKMEDLEGLRFHAFVSYSQKNADWVKSQFLPKLEGDYDLRVCYHERDFIPGKTIVQNILRCIEQSRRCVFVLSSHFVQSEWCHYELYFANHQRVTRGMDSIILILLEPLPLYLIPSKYYQLKTMMS
;
A
#
# COMPACT_ATOMS: atom_id res chain seq x y z
N ARG A 1 38.40 12.84 15.31
CA ARG A 1 37.60 13.00 14.07
C ARG A 1 37.35 11.71 13.27
N MET A 2 37.83 10.53 13.70
CA MET A 2 37.59 9.24 13.00
C MET A 2 36.34 8.48 13.50
N MET A 3 36.06 8.48 14.81
CA MET A 3 34.94 7.71 15.40
C MET A 3 33.56 7.97 14.74
N TRP A 4 33.21 9.22 14.48
CA TRP A 4 31.92 9.56 13.87
C TRP A 4 31.73 9.02 12.44
N LYS A 5 32.82 8.88 11.67
CA LYS A 5 32.76 8.28 10.32
C LYS A 5 32.51 6.77 10.42
N TRP A 6 33.09 6.09 11.39
CA TRP A 6 32.86 4.67 11.66
C TRP A 6 31.44 4.39 12.17
N THR A 7 30.91 5.23 13.06
CA THR A 7 29.52 5.10 13.54
C THR A 7 28.53 5.26 12.39
N ARG A 8 28.76 6.22 11.48
CA ARG A 8 27.90 6.48 10.32
C ARG A 8 28.01 5.38 9.27
N ALA A 9 29.21 4.86 9.01
CA ALA A 9 29.41 3.72 8.11
C ALA A 9 28.77 2.44 8.64
N LYS A 10 28.91 2.14 9.94
CA LYS A 10 28.20 1.02 10.58
C LYS A 10 26.68 1.20 10.54
N HIS A 11 26.17 2.38 10.86
CA HIS A 11 24.74 2.67 10.78
C HIS A 11 24.19 2.52 9.35
N ASN A 12 24.93 3.00 8.35
CA ASN A 12 24.55 2.84 6.94
C ASN A 12 24.63 1.38 6.49
N ALA A 13 25.63 0.60 6.93
CA ALA A 13 25.74 -0.82 6.62
C ALA A 13 24.60 -1.63 7.26
N ILE A 14 24.27 -1.35 8.53
CA ILE A 14 23.14 -1.96 9.25
C ILE A 14 21.81 -1.58 8.60
N THR A 15 21.63 -0.31 8.22
CA THR A 15 20.43 0.16 7.52
C THR A 15 20.33 -0.47 6.13
N SER A 16 21.45 -0.62 5.41
CA SER A 16 21.52 -1.27 4.11
C SER A 16 21.22 -2.76 4.18
N GLN A 17 21.74 -3.48 5.19
CA GLN A 17 21.44 -4.89 5.43
C GLN A 17 19.96 -5.08 5.78
N ARG A 18 19.42 -4.29 6.70
CA ARG A 18 17.99 -4.33 7.06
C ARG A 18 17.10 -4.04 5.85
N LYS A 19 17.49 -3.09 5.00
CA LYS A 19 16.79 -2.73 3.76
C LYS A 19 16.90 -3.81 2.67
N MET A 20 17.84 -4.75 2.77
CA MET A 20 17.98 -5.92 1.89
C MET A 20 17.16 -7.11 2.40
N GLU A 21 17.18 -7.36 3.71
CA GLU A 21 16.32 -8.37 4.36
C GLU A 21 14.83 -8.02 4.18
N ASP A 22 14.49 -6.73 4.28
CA ASP A 22 13.17 -6.18 3.92
C ASP A 22 12.84 -6.29 2.41
N LEU A 23 13.67 -6.92 1.56
CA LEU A 23 13.33 -7.17 0.14
C LEU A 23 13.11 -8.64 -0.17
N GLU A 24 13.47 -9.55 0.73
CA GLU A 24 13.17 -10.97 0.56
C GLU A 24 11.64 -11.19 0.52
N GLY A 25 11.17 -11.94 -0.49
CA GLY A 25 9.75 -12.23 -0.69
C GLY A 25 8.94 -11.16 -1.43
N LEU A 26 9.51 -9.97 -1.70
CA LEU A 26 8.83 -8.96 -2.51
C LEU A 26 8.80 -9.33 -3.98
N ARG A 27 7.60 -9.37 -4.55
CA ARG A 27 7.36 -9.62 -5.98
C ARG A 27 7.00 -8.35 -6.72
N PHE A 28 6.33 -7.42 -6.05
CA PHE A 28 5.78 -6.21 -6.65
C PHE A 28 6.39 -4.95 -6.05
N HIS A 29 6.51 -3.90 -6.87
CA HIS A 29 6.86 -2.58 -6.39
C HIS A 29 5.69 -1.92 -5.66
N ALA A 30 4.46 -2.15 -6.11
CA ALA A 30 3.26 -1.64 -5.49
C ALA A 30 2.09 -2.63 -5.55
N PHE A 31 1.28 -2.68 -4.49
CA PHE A 31 -0.08 -3.18 -4.54
C PHE A 31 -1.01 -1.97 -4.72
N VAL A 32 -1.84 -1.96 -5.76
CA VAL A 32 -2.81 -0.90 -6.02
C VAL A 32 -4.22 -1.42 -5.70
N SER A 33 -4.87 -0.78 -4.75
CA SER A 33 -6.26 -1.04 -4.37
C SER A 33 -7.15 0.15 -4.71
N TYR A 34 -8.28 -0.13 -5.32
CA TYR A 34 -9.24 0.83 -5.84
C TYR A 34 -10.63 0.22 -5.88
N SER A 35 -11.67 1.05 -6.01
CA SER A 35 -13.04 0.57 -6.16
C SER A 35 -13.28 0.16 -7.61
N GLN A 36 -14.04 -0.92 -7.84
CA GLN A 36 -14.43 -1.31 -9.21
C GLN A 36 -15.14 -0.19 -9.97
N LYS A 37 -15.84 0.72 -9.28
CA LYS A 37 -16.47 1.90 -9.90
C LYS A 37 -15.46 2.90 -10.49
N ASN A 38 -14.19 2.79 -10.13
CA ASN A 38 -13.10 3.60 -10.65
C ASN A 38 -12.15 2.79 -11.54
N ALA A 39 -12.50 1.54 -11.89
CA ALA A 39 -11.63 0.64 -12.64
C ALA A 39 -11.25 1.18 -14.02
N ASP A 40 -12.18 1.85 -14.72
CA ASP A 40 -11.93 2.38 -16.06
C ASP A 40 -10.79 3.38 -16.05
N TRP A 41 -10.82 4.36 -15.14
CA TRP A 41 -9.73 5.32 -14.99
C TRP A 41 -8.43 4.64 -14.54
N VAL A 42 -8.51 3.75 -13.55
CA VAL A 42 -7.31 3.08 -13.02
C VAL A 42 -6.62 2.26 -14.12
N LYS A 43 -7.37 1.48 -14.90
CA LYS A 43 -6.81 0.59 -15.92
C LYS A 43 -6.41 1.31 -17.21
N SER A 44 -7.12 2.37 -17.60
CA SER A 44 -6.81 3.08 -18.84
C SER A 44 -5.77 4.20 -18.67
N GLN A 45 -5.61 4.75 -17.46
CA GLN A 45 -4.77 5.92 -17.22
C GLN A 45 -3.67 5.67 -16.19
N PHE A 46 -4.01 5.04 -15.06
CA PHE A 46 -3.09 4.98 -13.92
C PHE A 46 -2.09 3.82 -14.03
N LEU A 47 -2.58 2.58 -14.20
CA LEU A 47 -1.74 1.39 -14.32
C LEU A 47 -0.81 1.45 -15.54
N PRO A 48 -1.24 1.90 -16.75
CA PRO A 48 -0.35 1.99 -17.91
C PRO A 48 0.84 2.92 -17.68
N LYS A 49 0.68 4.00 -16.93
CA LYS A 49 1.81 4.87 -16.56
C LYS A 49 2.79 4.14 -15.65
N LEU A 50 2.29 3.46 -14.61
CA LEU A 50 3.14 2.74 -13.67
C LEU A 50 3.91 1.58 -14.34
N GLU A 51 3.21 0.75 -15.10
CA GLU A 51 3.79 -0.45 -15.70
C GLU A 51 4.53 -0.17 -17.01
N GLY A 52 4.07 0.82 -17.80
CA GLY A 52 4.67 1.17 -19.09
C GLY A 52 5.80 2.20 -18.97
N ASP A 53 5.50 3.39 -18.45
CA ASP A 53 6.46 4.51 -18.44
C ASP A 53 7.57 4.30 -17.39
N TYR A 54 7.23 3.65 -16.27
CA TYR A 54 8.13 3.46 -15.13
C TYR A 54 8.57 2.01 -14.89
N ASP A 55 8.13 1.06 -15.73
CA ASP A 55 8.46 -0.37 -15.64
C ASP A 55 8.24 -0.97 -14.22
N LEU A 56 7.18 -0.52 -13.55
CA LEU A 56 6.86 -1.00 -12.21
C LEU A 56 6.00 -2.27 -12.28
N ARG A 57 6.44 -3.35 -11.62
CA ARG A 57 5.57 -4.50 -11.32
C ARG A 57 4.51 -4.12 -10.28
N VAL A 58 3.23 -4.16 -10.67
CA VAL A 58 2.11 -3.82 -9.80
C VAL A 58 1.25 -5.06 -9.48
N CYS A 59 0.82 -5.27 -8.24
CA CYS A 59 -0.30 -6.18 -7.93
C CYS A 59 -1.61 -5.39 -7.91
N TYR A 60 -2.69 -5.92 -8.49
CA TYR A 60 -4.06 -5.44 -8.22
C TYR A 60 -5.11 -6.57 -8.31
N HIS A 61 -6.31 -6.30 -7.79
CA HIS A 61 -7.24 -7.36 -7.42
C HIS A 61 -7.81 -8.16 -8.60
N GLU A 62 -8.10 -7.56 -9.77
CA GLU A 62 -8.66 -8.34 -10.89
C GLU A 62 -7.65 -9.24 -11.60
N ARG A 63 -6.35 -8.96 -11.49
CA ARG A 63 -5.31 -9.73 -12.17
C ARG A 63 -4.65 -10.75 -11.25
N ASP A 64 -4.36 -10.34 -10.03
CA ASP A 64 -3.43 -11.07 -9.18
C ASP A 64 -4.11 -11.89 -8.10
N PHE A 65 -5.40 -11.65 -7.80
CA PHE A 65 -6.09 -12.44 -6.77
C PHE A 65 -6.23 -13.89 -7.20
N ILE A 66 -5.90 -14.79 -6.27
CA ILE A 66 -5.96 -16.23 -6.49
C ILE A 66 -7.40 -16.69 -6.27
N PRO A 67 -8.06 -17.31 -7.28
CA PRO A 67 -9.36 -17.93 -7.10
C PRO A 67 -9.33 -19.00 -6.00
N GLY A 68 -10.40 -19.08 -5.21
CA GLY A 68 -10.49 -20.02 -4.09
C GLY A 68 -9.85 -19.54 -2.78
N LYS A 69 -9.13 -18.41 -2.77
CA LYS A 69 -8.74 -17.71 -1.54
C LYS A 69 -9.78 -16.66 -1.16
N THR A 70 -9.91 -16.38 0.13
CA THR A 70 -10.80 -15.30 0.59
C THR A 70 -10.27 -13.93 0.16
N ILE A 71 -11.15 -12.93 0.09
CA ILE A 71 -10.79 -11.54 -0.23
C ILE A 71 -9.67 -11.03 0.69
N VAL A 72 -9.81 -11.29 1.99
CA VAL A 72 -8.84 -10.88 3.02
C VAL A 72 -7.50 -11.57 2.79
N GLN A 73 -7.48 -12.88 2.52
CA GLN A 73 -6.23 -13.61 2.25
C GLN A 73 -5.51 -13.07 1.01
N ASN A 74 -6.27 -12.73 -0.05
CA ASN A 74 -5.71 -12.15 -1.26
C ASN A 74 -5.12 -10.75 -1.03
N ILE A 75 -5.84 -9.91 -0.29
CA ILE A 75 -5.37 -8.59 0.12
C ILE A 75 -4.06 -8.71 0.92
N LEU A 76 -4.06 -9.52 1.99
CA LEU A 76 -2.89 -9.72 2.85
C LEU A 76 -1.67 -10.15 2.05
N ARG A 77 -1.85 -11.14 1.16
CA ARG A 77 -0.77 -11.61 0.29
C ARG A 77 -0.22 -10.49 -0.59
N CYS A 78 -1.08 -9.66 -1.21
CA CYS A 78 -0.59 -8.58 -2.04
C CYS A 78 0.07 -7.47 -1.24
N ILE A 79 -0.36 -7.19 -0.01
CA ILE A 79 0.32 -6.26 0.90
C ILE A 79 1.73 -6.80 1.24
N GLU A 80 1.83 -8.07 1.65
CA GLU A 80 3.10 -8.70 2.05
C GLU A 80 4.10 -8.82 0.89
N GLN A 81 3.60 -9.05 -0.34
CA GLN A 81 4.44 -9.21 -1.52
C GLN A 81 4.76 -7.89 -2.24
N SER A 82 4.30 -6.76 -1.71
CA SER A 82 4.49 -5.44 -2.32
C SER A 82 5.34 -4.52 -1.46
N ARG A 83 6.20 -3.73 -2.11
CA ARG A 83 7.02 -2.75 -1.40
C ARG A 83 6.19 -1.58 -0.85
N ARG A 84 5.16 -1.17 -1.58
CA ARG A 84 4.22 -0.10 -1.21
C ARG A 84 2.78 -0.56 -1.41
N CYS A 85 1.87 -0.02 -0.62
CA CYS A 85 0.43 -0.15 -0.83
C CYS A 85 -0.12 1.20 -1.27
N VAL A 86 -0.74 1.24 -2.43
CA VAL A 86 -1.33 2.43 -3.03
C VAL A 86 -2.85 2.29 -2.96
N PHE A 87 -3.50 3.19 -2.25
CA PHE A 87 -4.97 3.25 -2.16
C PHE A 87 -5.49 4.41 -2.98
N VAL A 88 -6.27 4.11 -4.01
CA VAL A 88 -6.95 5.13 -4.82
C VAL A 88 -8.27 5.45 -4.14
N LEU A 89 -8.25 6.51 -3.34
CA LEU A 89 -9.37 6.97 -2.53
C LEU A 89 -10.40 7.71 -3.37
N SER A 90 -11.64 7.27 -3.21
CA SER A 90 -12.86 7.91 -3.70
C SER A 90 -13.98 7.66 -2.68
N SER A 91 -15.10 8.34 -2.81
CA SER A 91 -16.31 8.05 -2.01
C SER A 91 -16.73 6.58 -2.14
N HIS A 92 -16.62 6.01 -3.35
CA HIS A 92 -16.90 4.60 -3.61
C HIS A 92 -15.93 3.67 -2.90
N PHE A 93 -14.63 3.97 -2.94
CA PHE A 93 -13.61 3.17 -2.28
C PHE A 93 -13.81 3.11 -0.75
N VAL A 94 -14.14 4.25 -0.13
CA VAL A 94 -14.43 4.29 1.31
C VAL A 94 -15.66 3.45 1.67
N GLN A 95 -16.70 3.48 0.84
CA GLN A 95 -17.94 2.77 1.10
C GLN A 95 -17.84 1.26 0.85
N SER A 96 -17.07 0.81 -0.16
CA SER A 96 -17.01 -0.60 -0.56
C SER A 96 -15.76 -1.33 -0.07
N GLU A 97 -14.57 -0.75 -0.24
CA GLU A 97 -13.31 -1.49 -0.08
C GLU A 97 -12.66 -1.27 1.29
N TRP A 98 -12.73 -0.05 1.83
CA TRP A 98 -11.95 0.34 3.00
C TRP A 98 -12.19 -0.54 4.23
N CYS A 99 -13.39 -1.11 4.37
CA CYS A 99 -13.74 -1.97 5.50
C CYS A 99 -12.78 -3.17 5.67
N HIS A 100 -12.24 -3.71 4.57
CA HIS A 100 -11.29 -4.82 4.60
C HIS A 100 -9.92 -4.42 5.18
N TYR A 101 -9.56 -3.13 5.07
CA TYR A 101 -8.27 -2.60 5.48
C TYR A 101 -8.29 -2.02 6.89
N GLU A 102 -9.42 -1.49 7.34
CA GLU A 102 -9.56 -0.88 8.66
C GLU A 102 -9.12 -1.85 9.77
N LEU A 103 -9.65 -3.07 9.76
CA LEU A 103 -9.31 -4.09 10.76
C LEU A 103 -7.85 -4.55 10.62
N TYR A 104 -7.36 -4.65 9.38
CA TYR A 104 -5.98 -5.03 9.13
C TYR A 104 -5.02 -4.03 9.76
N PHE A 105 -5.18 -2.74 9.46
CA PHE A 105 -4.31 -1.69 9.94
C PHE A 105 -4.42 -1.47 11.45
N ALA A 106 -5.61 -1.64 12.04
CA ALA A 106 -5.78 -1.58 13.48
C ALA A 106 -4.95 -2.65 14.21
N ASN A 107 -4.81 -3.84 13.64
CA ASN A 107 -4.11 -4.96 14.28
C ASN A 107 -2.63 -5.08 13.86
N HIS A 108 -2.24 -4.56 12.70
CA HIS A 108 -0.92 -4.79 12.10
C HIS A 108 -0.06 -3.53 11.95
N GLN A 109 -0.46 -2.40 12.54
CA GLN A 109 0.24 -1.10 12.50
C GLN A 109 1.75 -1.18 12.82
N ARG A 110 2.19 -2.19 13.59
CA ARG A 110 3.59 -2.42 13.99
C ARG A 110 4.31 -3.51 13.19
N VAL A 111 3.59 -4.34 12.42
CA VAL A 111 4.11 -5.56 11.76
C VAL A 111 4.35 -5.35 10.27
N THR A 112 3.53 -4.52 9.61
CA THR A 112 3.86 -4.00 8.28
C THR A 112 5.03 -3.01 8.35
N ARG A 113 5.73 -2.75 7.24
CA ARG A 113 6.92 -1.87 7.13
C ARG A 113 6.69 -0.37 7.45
N GLY A 114 5.86 -0.08 8.45
CA GLY A 114 5.38 1.23 8.83
C GLY A 114 4.28 1.76 7.91
N MET A 115 3.56 2.76 8.40
CA MET A 115 2.64 3.59 7.60
C MET A 115 3.37 4.25 6.42
N ASP A 116 4.69 4.42 6.49
CA ASP A 116 5.53 4.92 5.40
C ASP A 116 5.40 4.11 4.10
N SER A 117 4.98 2.84 4.19
CA SER A 117 4.74 1.98 3.02
C SER A 117 3.41 2.23 2.31
N ILE A 118 2.55 3.08 2.88
CA ILE A 118 1.22 3.41 2.35
C ILE A 118 1.26 4.72 1.57
N ILE A 119 0.62 4.74 0.41
CA ILE A 119 0.43 5.92 -0.42
C ILE A 119 -1.08 6.06 -0.66
N LEU A 120 -1.64 7.21 -0.28
CA LEU A 120 -3.03 7.55 -0.55
C LEU A 120 -3.08 8.48 -1.77
N ILE A 121 -3.86 8.10 -2.78
CA ILE A 121 -4.13 8.93 -3.95
C ILE A 121 -5.59 9.34 -3.88
N LEU A 122 -5.86 10.64 -3.75
CA LEU A 122 -7.22 11.15 -3.82
C LEU A 122 -7.62 11.28 -5.29
N LEU A 123 -8.55 10.44 -5.75
CA LEU A 123 -9.10 10.51 -7.10
C LEU A 123 -10.09 11.67 -7.23
N GLU A 124 -10.82 11.95 -6.17
CA GLU A 124 -11.79 13.04 -6.03
C GLU A 124 -11.70 13.63 -4.62
N PRO A 125 -12.09 14.91 -4.41
CA PRO A 125 -12.19 15.46 -3.07
C PRO A 125 -13.03 14.56 -2.17
N LEU A 126 -12.47 14.17 -1.02
CA LEU A 126 -13.12 13.28 -0.07
C LEU A 126 -13.36 14.02 1.26
N PRO A 127 -14.52 14.68 1.42
CA PRO A 127 -14.87 15.32 2.67
C PRO A 127 -14.88 14.34 3.84
N LEU A 128 -14.33 14.75 4.99
CA LEU A 128 -14.21 13.89 6.18
C LEU A 128 -15.56 13.38 6.71
N TYR A 129 -16.67 14.08 6.44
CA TYR A 129 -18.01 13.65 6.84
C TYR A 129 -18.50 12.42 6.06
N LEU A 130 -17.94 12.14 4.87
CA LEU A 130 -18.22 10.92 4.10
C LEU A 130 -17.46 9.71 4.65
N ILE A 131 -16.50 9.91 5.54
CA ILE A 131 -15.71 8.83 6.14
C ILE A 131 -16.41 8.39 7.43
N PRO A 132 -16.95 7.15 7.47
CA PRO A 132 -17.60 6.61 8.66
C PRO A 132 -16.77 6.83 9.94
N SER A 133 -17.45 7.13 11.05
CA SER A 133 -16.81 7.37 12.35
C SER A 133 -15.91 6.21 12.78
N LYS A 134 -16.30 4.98 12.46
CA LYS A 134 -15.56 3.75 12.74
C LYS A 134 -14.26 3.57 11.96
N TYR A 135 -14.00 4.37 10.92
CA TYR A 135 -12.76 4.28 10.13
C TYR A 135 -11.67 5.16 10.72
N TYR A 136 -11.21 4.79 11.91
CA TYR A 136 -10.18 5.51 12.67
C TYR A 136 -8.83 5.47 11.94
N GLN A 137 -8.47 4.33 11.35
CA GLN A 137 -7.21 4.16 10.63
C GLN A 137 -7.16 5.06 9.42
N LEU A 138 -8.23 5.12 8.61
CA LEU A 138 -8.27 6.01 7.46
C LEU A 138 -8.07 7.47 7.86
N LYS A 139 -8.81 7.91 8.88
CA LYS A 139 -8.74 9.29 9.38
C LYS A 139 -7.34 9.63 9.88
N THR A 140 -6.67 8.67 10.53
CA THR A 140 -5.29 8.82 11.02
C THR A 140 -4.28 8.86 9.87
N MET A 141 -4.51 8.13 8.78
CA MET A 141 -3.63 8.17 7.61
C MET A 141 -3.83 9.43 6.75
N MET A 142 -4.98 10.10 6.88
CA MET A 142 -5.30 11.33 6.15
C MET A 142 -4.92 12.61 6.91
N SER A 143 -4.56 12.52 8.19
CA SER A 143 -4.13 13.65 9.03
C SER A 143 -2.63 13.87 8.98
#